data_AF-A0A7Y3TJY0-F1
#
_entry.id   AF-A0A7Y3TJY0-F1
#
_cell.length_a   1.000
_cell.length_b   1.000
_cell.length_c   1.000
_cell.angle_alpha   90.00
_cell.angle_beta   90.00
_cell.angle_gamma   90.00
#
_symmetry.space_group_name_H-M   'P 1'
#
loop_
_entity.id
_entity.type
_entity.pdbx_description
1 polymer ?
#
loop_
_entity_poly.entity_id
_entity_poly.type
_entity_poly.pdbx_seq_one_letter_code
_entity_poly.pdbx_strand_id
1 'polypeptide(L)'
;MNSQFSSGNPKIFAVIGLIFAIFSFLFSIVPCIGFYAIGPSIMSIVFCGVSFLGLKQKNQNTGVSTAGLIVGVIAISIGIFQYYKYKTVFDAKAEIENSLNNIEGQVLDTIEKKALKQVKEKIEKEIENDSIEKIKSDSISQ
;
A
#
# COMPACT_ATOMS: atom_id res chain seq x y z
N MET A 1 -29.51 -16.04 -3.10
CA MET A 1 -28.51 -16.15 -2.01
C MET A 1 -27.96 -17.55 -2.09
N ASN A 2 -26.90 -17.74 -2.88
CA ASN A 2 -26.43 -19.05 -3.31
C ASN A 2 -25.10 -19.31 -2.63
N SER A 3 -25.07 -19.35 -1.30
CA SER A 3 -23.91 -19.85 -0.58
C SER A 3 -23.97 -21.37 -0.71
N GLN A 4 -23.25 -21.91 -1.69
CA GLN A 4 -23.01 -23.34 -1.85
C GLN A 4 -22.62 -23.92 -0.49
N PHE A 5 -23.59 -24.56 0.14
CA PHE A 5 -23.38 -25.40 1.29
C PHE A 5 -22.67 -26.64 0.77
N SER A 6 -21.35 -26.56 0.70
CA SER A 6 -20.52 -27.74 0.46
C SER A 6 -21.00 -28.81 1.43
N SER A 7 -21.35 -29.97 0.90
CA SER A 7 -21.87 -31.16 1.56
C SER A 7 -20.95 -31.75 2.67
N GLY A 8 -20.00 -30.96 3.18
CA GLY A 8 -19.04 -31.27 4.23
C GLY A 8 -19.40 -30.69 5.61
N ASN A 9 -18.73 -31.19 6.64
CA ASN A 9 -18.96 -30.82 8.02
C ASN A 9 -18.77 -29.30 8.26
N PRO A 10 -19.76 -28.56 8.82
CA PRO A 10 -19.66 -27.12 9.08
C PRO A 10 -18.53 -26.76 10.05
N LYS A 11 -18.00 -27.76 10.78
CA LYS A 11 -16.78 -27.64 11.60
C LYS A 11 -15.54 -27.23 10.79
N ILE A 12 -15.41 -27.70 9.54
CA ILE A 12 -14.23 -27.42 8.70
C ILE A 12 -14.14 -25.93 8.41
N PHE A 13 -15.29 -25.30 8.17
CA PHE A 13 -15.41 -23.88 7.89
C PHE A 13 -15.04 -23.02 9.12
N ALA A 14 -15.39 -23.49 10.33
CA ALA A 14 -14.96 -22.87 11.58
C ALA A 14 -13.44 -22.95 11.79
N VAL A 15 -12.83 -24.09 11.45
CA VAL A 15 -11.37 -24.28 11.56
C VAL A 15 -10.61 -23.39 10.57
N ILE A 16 -11.08 -23.30 9.32
CA ILE A 16 -10.47 -22.41 8.31
C ILE A 16 -10.59 -20.94 8.74
N GLY A 17 -11.76 -20.54 9.24
CA GLY A 17 -11.97 -19.19 9.79
C GLY A 17 -11.04 -18.89 10.96
N LEU A 18 -10.85 -19.86 11.87
CA LEU A 18 -9.93 -19.72 13.02
C LEU A 18 -8.47 -19.55 12.57
N ILE A 19 -8.02 -20.30 11.58
CA ILE A 19 -6.65 -20.18 11.04
C ILE A 19 -6.43 -18.76 10.50
N PHE A 20 -7.39 -18.23 9.73
CA PHE A 20 -7.34 -16.86 9.23
C PHE A 20 -7.33 -15.81 10.36
N ALA A 21 -8.09 -16.03 11.44
CA ALA A 21 -8.06 -15.16 12.62
C ALA A 21 -6.68 -15.14 13.29
N ILE A 22 -6.04 -16.31 13.42
CA ILE A 22 -4.70 -16.42 14.01
C ILE A 22 -3.66 -15.71 13.13
N PHE A 23 -3.70 -15.89 11.81
CA PHE A 23 -2.82 -15.16 10.89
C PHE A 23 -3.03 -13.65 10.98
N SER A 24 -4.28 -13.18 10.99
CA SER A 24 -4.60 -11.76 11.18
C SER A 24 -4.07 -11.23 12.51
N PHE A 25 -4.23 -11.98 13.60
CA PHE A 25 -3.72 -11.61 14.92
C PHE A 25 -2.19 -11.50 14.94
N LEU A 26 -1.48 -12.45 14.32
CA LEU A 26 -0.02 -12.39 14.19
C LEU A 26 0.46 -11.16 13.42
N PHE A 27 -0.21 -10.82 12.31
CA PHE A 27 0.10 -9.60 11.55
C PHE A 27 -0.21 -8.31 12.33
N SER A 28 -1.21 -8.35 13.22
CA SER A 28 -1.59 -7.20 14.04
C SER A 28 -0.55 -6.84 15.10
N ILE A 29 0.37 -7.75 15.44
CA ILE A 29 1.47 -7.50 16.38
C ILE A 29 2.48 -6.49 15.81
N VAL A 30 2.61 -6.41 14.48
CA VAL A 30 3.52 -5.45 13.84
C VAL A 30 2.77 -4.14 13.54
N PRO A 31 3.04 -3.05 14.30
CA PRO A 31 2.17 -1.86 14.33
C PRO A 31 2.14 -0.98 13.06
N CYS A 32 2.68 -1.44 11.93
CA CYS A 32 2.60 -0.76 10.63
C CYS A 32 2.07 -1.68 9.51
N ILE A 33 2.12 -3.00 9.69
CA ILE A 33 1.61 -3.99 8.74
C ILE A 33 0.17 -4.40 9.12
N GLY A 34 -0.23 -4.10 10.37
CA GLY A 34 -1.56 -4.38 10.90
C GLY A 34 -2.73 -3.82 10.08
N PHE A 35 -2.53 -2.76 9.26
CA PHE A 35 -3.58 -2.30 8.35
C PHE A 35 -3.97 -3.36 7.31
N TYR A 36 -2.99 -4.14 6.82
CA TYR A 36 -3.26 -5.29 5.94
C TYR A 36 -3.95 -6.45 6.66
N ALA A 37 -3.88 -6.51 7.99
CA ALA A 37 -4.54 -7.56 8.78
C ALA A 37 -6.07 -7.41 8.82
N ILE A 38 -6.61 -6.23 8.45
CA ILE A 38 -8.06 -5.96 8.38
C ILE A 38 -8.75 -6.87 7.35
N GLY A 39 -8.14 -7.06 6.18
CA GLY A 39 -8.67 -7.91 5.10
C GLY A 39 -8.96 -9.35 5.54
N PRO A 40 -7.95 -10.13 5.99
CA PRO A 40 -8.15 -11.50 6.47
C PRO A 40 -9.03 -11.56 7.73
N SER A 41 -9.03 -10.52 8.57
CA SER A 41 -9.89 -10.46 9.77
C SER A 41 -11.37 -10.45 9.42
N ILE A 42 -11.77 -9.62 8.46
CA ILE A 42 -13.16 -9.50 8.01
C ILE A 42 -13.64 -10.82 7.39
N MET A 43 -12.82 -11.45 6.55
CA MET A 43 -13.14 -12.76 5.96
C MET A 43 -13.30 -13.84 7.04
N SER A 44 -12.45 -13.84 8.06
CA SER A 44 -12.55 -14.75 9.20
C SER A 44 -13.89 -14.60 9.95
N ILE A 45 -14.30 -13.36 10.24
CA ILE A 45 -15.57 -13.10 10.95
C ILE A 45 -16.76 -13.63 10.17
N VAL A 46 -16.80 -13.42 8.85
CA VAL A 46 -17.90 -13.92 8.01
C VAL A 46 -17.94 -15.45 8.04
N PHE A 47 -16.78 -16.12 7.90
CA PHE A 47 -16.70 -17.58 7.95
C PHE A 47 -17.07 -18.17 9.31
N CYS A 48 -16.55 -17.60 10.40
CA CYS A 48 -16.88 -18.03 11.76
C CYS A 48 -18.36 -17.73 12.10
N GLY A 49 -18.92 -16.62 11.61
CA GLY A 49 -20.34 -16.30 11.77
C GLY A 49 -21.24 -17.33 11.10
N VAL A 50 -21.01 -17.63 9.83
CA VAL A 50 -21.80 -18.64 9.08
C VAL A 50 -21.65 -20.03 9.70
N SER A 51 -20.43 -20.41 10.11
CA SER A 51 -20.16 -21.69 10.78
C SER A 51 -20.91 -21.81 12.10
N PHE A 52 -21.00 -20.72 12.87
CA PHE A 52 -21.70 -20.70 14.15
C PHE A 52 -23.19 -20.99 13.98
N LEU A 53 -23.83 -20.37 12.97
CA LEU A 53 -25.24 -20.67 12.65
C LEU A 53 -25.42 -22.14 12.23
N GLY A 54 -24.52 -22.68 11.39
CA GLY A 54 -24.58 -24.07 10.95
C GLY A 54 -24.35 -25.10 12.06
N LEU A 55 -23.49 -24.80 13.03
CA LEU A 55 -23.24 -25.64 14.20
C LEU A 55 -24.39 -25.57 15.22
N LYS A 56 -24.99 -24.38 15.40
CA LYS A 56 -26.16 -24.17 16.25
C LYS A 56 -27.38 -24.94 15.75
N GLN A 57 -27.60 -24.97 14.43
CA GLN A 57 -28.68 -25.77 13.82
C GLN A 57 -28.48 -27.28 13.99
N LYS A 58 -27.23 -27.75 14.06
CA LYS A 58 -26.90 -29.17 14.22
C LYS A 58 -26.68 -29.62 15.67
N ASN A 59 -26.87 -28.74 16.67
CA ASN A 59 -26.62 -29.02 18.10
C ASN A 59 -25.22 -29.64 18.36
N GLN A 60 -24.20 -29.16 17.64
CA GLN A 60 -22.82 -29.63 17.77
C GLN A 60 -21.94 -28.58 18.44
N ASN A 61 -20.78 -29.01 18.96
CA ASN A 61 -19.81 -28.13 19.63
C ASN A 61 -19.47 -26.89 18.79
N THR A 62 -19.89 -25.73 19.30
CA THR A 62 -19.64 -24.38 18.74
C THR A 62 -18.33 -23.76 19.20
N GLY A 63 -17.59 -24.41 20.10
CA GLY A 63 -16.40 -23.84 20.76
C GLY A 63 -15.35 -23.25 19.80
N VAL A 64 -15.04 -23.96 18.70
CA VAL A 64 -14.07 -23.50 17.70
C VAL A 64 -14.55 -22.23 16.98
N SER A 65 -15.83 -22.18 16.64
CA SER A 65 -16.44 -21.04 15.95
C SER A 65 -16.49 -19.81 16.84
N THR A 66 -16.84 -20.00 18.13
CA THR A 66 -16.87 -18.93 19.13
C THR A 66 -15.47 -18.39 19.42
N ALA A 67 -14.47 -19.27 19.53
CA ALA A 67 -13.07 -18.86 19.74
C ALA A 67 -12.54 -18.00 18.58
N GLY A 68 -12.78 -18.42 17.33
CA GLY A 68 -12.38 -17.64 16.15
C GLY A 68 -13.03 -16.26 16.11
N LEU A 69 -14.31 -16.17 16.48
CA LEU A 69 -15.06 -14.91 16.49
C LEU A 69 -14.53 -13.95 17.57
N ILE A 70 -14.21 -14.46 18.76
CA ILE A 70 -13.62 -13.67 19.85
C ILE A 70 -12.23 -13.14 19.46
N VAL A 71 -11.37 -14.00 18.92
CA VAL A 71 -10.02 -13.61 18.48
C VAL A 71 -10.11 -12.56 17.36
N GLY A 72 -11.04 -12.71 16.42
CA GLY A 72 -11.29 -11.73 15.35
C GLY A 72 -11.69 -10.36 15.89
N VAL A 73 -12.61 -10.31 16.87
CA VAL A 73 -13.03 -9.04 17.50
C VAL A 73 -11.88 -8.36 18.23
N ILE A 74 -11.04 -9.13 18.93
CA ILE A 74 -9.86 -8.60 19.61
C ILE A 74 -8.87 -8.03 18.60
N ALA A 75 -8.59 -8.74 17.50
CA ALA A 75 -7.69 -8.29 16.45
C ALA A 75 -8.15 -6.97 15.82
N ILE A 76 -9.45 -6.84 15.51
CA ILE A 76 -10.02 -5.59 14.99
C ILE A 76 -9.89 -4.45 16.01
N SER A 77 -10.14 -4.73 17.29
CA SER A 77 -10.02 -3.73 18.35
C SER A 77 -8.59 -3.21 18.48
N ILE A 78 -7.57 -4.08 18.38
CA ILE A 78 -6.16 -3.65 18.33
C ILE A 78 -5.89 -2.80 17.08
N GLY A 79 -6.40 -3.20 15.91
CA GLY A 79 -6.21 -2.45 14.66
C GLY A 79 -6.80 -1.04 14.73
N ILE A 80 -8.02 -0.90 15.28
CA ILE A 80 -8.66 0.41 15.50
C ILE A 80 -7.86 1.25 16.51
N PHE A 81 -7.34 0.64 17.57
CA PHE A 81 -6.54 1.33 18.57
C PHE A 81 -5.22 1.86 17.99
N GLN A 82 -4.54 1.06 17.16
CA GLN A 82 -3.37 1.51 16.40
C GLN A 82 -3.74 2.64 15.45
N TYR A 83 -4.83 2.52 14.69
CA TYR A 83 -5.29 3.57 13.79
C TYR A 83 -5.49 4.92 14.49
N TYR A 84 -6.13 4.92 15.67
CA TYR A 84 -6.33 6.14 16.45
C TYR A 84 -5.01 6.76 16.96
N LYS A 85 -4.06 5.94 17.43
CA LYS A 85 -2.77 6.41 17.94
C LYS A 85 -1.82 6.91 16.85
N TYR A 86 -1.86 6.29 15.68
CA TYR A 86 -0.99 6.64 14.54
C TYR A 86 -1.66 7.58 13.54
N LYS A 87 -2.86 8.10 13.83
CA LYS A 87 -3.57 9.05 12.97
C LYS A 87 -2.72 10.28 12.66
N THR A 88 -1.99 10.81 13.64
CA THR A 88 -1.07 11.95 13.49
C THR A 88 0.12 11.63 12.59
N VAL A 89 0.58 10.38 12.58
CA VAL A 89 1.68 9.93 11.72
C VAL A 89 1.20 9.72 10.28
N PHE A 90 -0.03 9.24 10.11
CA PHE A 90 -0.67 9.15 8.80
C PHE A 90 -0.99 10.52 8.19
N ASP A 91 -1.50 11.48 8.98
CA ASP A 91 -1.72 12.86 8.52
C ASP A 91 -0.40 13.55 8.14
N ALA A 92 0.63 13.42 8.98
CA ALA A 92 1.95 13.94 8.65
C ALA A 92 2.51 13.31 7.36
N LYS A 93 2.29 12.00 7.16
CA LYS A 93 2.74 11.31 5.94
C LYS A 93 1.97 11.77 4.69
N ALA A 94 0.68 12.04 4.81
CA ALA A 94 -0.15 12.58 3.73
C ALA A 94 0.20 14.03 3.36
N GLU A 95 0.53 14.86 4.35
CA GLU A 95 1.01 16.23 4.14
C GLU A 95 2.42 16.25 3.52
N ILE A 96 3.28 15.33 3.95
CA ILE A 96 4.61 15.10 3.37
C ILE A 96 4.50 14.62 1.91
N GLU A 97 3.58 13.72 1.57
CA GLU A 97 3.37 13.25 0.18
C GLU A 97 2.83 14.35 -0.74
N ASN A 98 1.92 15.22 -0.26
CA ASN A 98 1.44 16.36 -1.03
C ASN A 98 2.56 17.39 -1.26
N SER A 99 3.38 17.64 -0.24
CA SER A 99 4.52 18.55 -0.33
C SER A 99 5.61 17.98 -1.25
N LEU A 100 5.90 16.67 -1.17
CA LEU A 100 6.86 16.02 -2.05
C LEU A 100 6.44 16.09 -3.52
N ASN A 101 5.17 15.83 -3.86
CA ASN A 101 4.72 15.91 -5.26
C ASN A 101 4.86 17.33 -5.85
N ASN A 102 4.62 18.37 -5.05
CA ASN A 102 4.80 19.76 -5.49
C ASN A 102 6.28 20.15 -5.63
N ILE A 103 7.14 19.61 -4.75
CA ILE A 103 8.59 19.85 -4.79
C ILE A 103 9.22 19.08 -5.95
N GLU A 104 8.84 17.82 -6.18
CA GLU A 104 9.38 16.98 -7.25
C GLU A 104 9.07 17.56 -8.64
N GLY A 105 7.85 18.08 -8.84
CA GLY A 105 7.48 18.81 -10.05
C GLY A 105 8.31 20.09 -10.26
N GLN A 106 8.51 20.91 -9.23
CA GLN A 106 9.30 22.15 -9.35
C GLN A 106 10.80 21.89 -9.52
N VAL A 107 11.32 20.82 -8.92
CA VAL A 107 12.72 20.41 -9.05
C VAL A 107 13.00 19.86 -10.45
N LEU A 108 12.13 18.99 -10.99
CA LEU A 108 12.29 18.49 -12.37
C LEU A 108 12.28 19.65 -13.40
N ASP A 109 11.32 20.57 -13.28
CA ASP A 109 11.18 21.71 -14.20
C ASP A 109 12.41 22.65 -14.16
N THR A 110 12.95 22.87 -12.96
CA THR A 110 14.15 23.71 -12.75
C THR A 110 15.41 23.03 -13.28
N ILE A 111 15.55 21.72 -13.08
CA ILE A 111 16.69 20.93 -13.57
C ILE A 111 16.66 20.88 -15.11
N GLU A 112 15.49 20.60 -15.71
CA GLU A 112 15.34 20.52 -17.16
C GLU A 112 15.61 21.87 -17.84
N LYS A 113 15.07 22.97 -17.31
CA LYS A 113 15.35 24.32 -17.83
C LYS A 113 16.81 24.73 -17.69
N LYS A 114 17.48 24.35 -16.59
CA LYS A 114 18.91 24.61 -16.42
C LYS A 114 19.77 23.78 -17.35
N ALA A 115 19.43 22.50 -17.54
CA ALA A 115 20.14 21.62 -18.47
C ALA A 115 20.00 22.11 -19.93
N LEU A 116 18.78 22.45 -20.36
CA LEU A 116 18.53 23.00 -21.70
C LEU A 116 19.25 24.34 -21.91
N LYS A 117 19.29 25.22 -20.91
CA LYS A 117 20.07 26.48 -21.00
C LYS A 117 21.56 26.23 -21.14
N GLN A 118 22.14 25.32 -20.36
CA GLN A 118 23.57 25.02 -20.48
C GLN A 118 23.94 24.40 -21.84
N VAL A 119 23.09 23.52 -22.38
CA VAL A 119 23.29 22.94 -23.71
C VAL A 119 23.17 24.02 -24.79
N LYS A 120 22.17 24.90 -24.71
CA LYS A 120 21.98 26.01 -25.65
C LYS A 120 23.16 26.99 -25.62
N GLU A 121 23.66 27.32 -24.43
CA GLU A 121 24.80 28.22 -24.27
C GLU A 121 26.11 27.60 -24.77
N LYS A 122 26.29 26.27 -24.61
CA LYS A 122 27.40 25.53 -25.23
C LYS A 122 27.30 25.53 -26.75
N ILE A 123 26.11 25.26 -27.31
CA ILE A 123 25.90 25.25 -28.76
C ILE A 123 26.12 26.65 -29.37
N GLU A 124 25.65 27.72 -28.73
CA GLU A 124 25.90 29.10 -29.21
C GLU A 124 27.40 29.44 -29.19
N LYS A 125 28.13 29.06 -28.13
CA LYS A 125 29.58 29.24 -28.06
C LYS A 125 30.33 28.43 -29.13
N GLU A 126 29.85 27.23 -29.46
CA GLU A 126 30.47 26.39 -30.50
C GLU A 126 30.18 26.91 -31.92
N ILE A 127 28.96 27.42 -32.18
CA ILE A 127 28.59 28.05 -33.47
C ILE A 127 29.33 29.37 -33.71
N GLU A 128 29.57 30.16 -32.66
CA GLU A 128 30.34 31.41 -32.75
C GLU A 128 31.83 31.13 -33.03
N ASN A 129 32.38 30.06 -32.45
CA ASN A 129 33.76 29.65 -32.70
C ASN A 129 33.97 29.04 -34.10
N ASP A 130 32.99 28.29 -34.62
CA ASP A 130 33.00 27.73 -35.98
C ASP A 130 32.93 28.84 -37.06
N SER A 131 32.15 29.90 -36.77
CA SER A 131 32.07 31.07 -37.64
C SER A 131 33.39 31.86 -37.71
N ILE A 132 34.19 31.86 -36.63
CA ILE A 132 35.51 32.52 -36.62
C ILE A 132 36.59 31.67 -37.31
N GLU A 133 36.51 30.34 -37.23
CA GLU A 133 37.48 29.45 -37.87
C GLU A 133 37.34 29.44 -39.41
N LYS A 134 36.11 29.60 -39.93
CA LYS A 134 35.85 29.67 -41.38
C LYS A 134 36.33 30.97 -42.02
N ILE A 135 36.33 32.09 -41.29
CA ILE A 135 36.85 33.39 -41.80
C ILE A 135 38.39 33.36 -41.86
N LYS A 136 39.04 32.61 -40.96
CA LYS A 136 40.50 32.51 -40.89
C LYS A 136 41.10 31.58 -41.94
N SER A 137 40.41 30.52 -42.34
CA SER A 137 40.91 29.57 -43.34
C SER A 137 40.84 30.07 -44.79
N ASP A 138 39.85 30.92 -45.12
CA ASP A 138 39.76 31.55 -46.46
C ASP A 138 40.74 32.72 -46.64
N SER A 139 41.20 33.35 -45.56
CA SER A 139 42.14 34.50 -45.62
C SER A 139 43.62 34.10 -45.72
N ILE A 140 43.95 32.80 -45.64
CA ILE A 140 45.33 32.28 -45.66
C ILE A 140 45.66 31.58 -47.01
N SER A 141 44.69 31.45 -47.91
CA SER A 141 44.86 30.77 -49.21
C SER A 141 44.87 31.70 -50.43
N GLN A 142 45.09 33.01 -50.27
CA GLN A 142 45.44 33.93 -51.37
C GLN A 142 46.83 34.52 -51.22
#